data_AF-A0A7Z1PE22-F1
#
_entry.id   AF-A0A7Z1PE22-F1
#
_cell.length_a   1.000
_cell.length_b   1.000
_cell.length_c   1.000
_cell.angle_alpha   90.00
_cell.angle_beta   90.00
_cell.angle_gamma   90.00
#
_symmetry.space_group_name_H-M   'P 1'
#
loop_
_entity.id
_entity.type
_entity.pdbx_description
1 polymer ?
#
loop_
_entity_poly.entity_id
_entity_poly.type
_entity_poly.pdbx_seq_one_letter_code
_entity_poly.pdbx_strand_id
1 'polypeptide(L)' 'MGTVLSPIVSEFETVEQEASYNEWLKAKVAASLADTRPDIPHDEVMAEINALIDQIVAGKGEC' A
#
# COMPACT_ATOMS: atom_id res chain seq x y z
N MET A 1 7.83 -5.65 -25.53
CA MET A 1 8.05 -6.74 -24.56
C MET A 1 9.33 -6.38 -23.85
N GLY A 2 9.21 -6.18 -22.54
CA GLY A 2 10.27 -5.66 -21.71
C GLY A 2 11.45 -6.59 -21.52
N THR A 3 12.54 -6.04 -21.00
CA THR A 3 13.64 -6.88 -20.53
C THR A 3 13.17 -7.67 -19.31
N VAL A 4 13.13 -9.00 -19.46
CA VAL A 4 12.67 -9.92 -18.42
C VAL A 4 13.66 -9.94 -17.26
N LEU A 5 13.15 -9.83 -16.04
CA LEU A 5 13.93 -9.82 -14.81
C LEU A 5 13.97 -11.21 -14.18
N SER A 6 15.04 -11.49 -13.44
CA SER A 6 15.14 -12.73 -12.67
C SER A 6 14.26 -12.64 -11.41
N PRO A 7 13.43 -13.66 -11.11
CA PRO A 7 12.59 -13.67 -9.91
C PRO A 7 13.37 -13.66 -8.58
N ILE A 8 14.68 -13.95 -8.61
CA ILE A 8 15.56 -13.89 -7.44
C ILE A 8 15.99 -12.44 -7.16
N VAL A 9 16.07 -11.61 -8.20
CA VAL A 9 16.58 -10.23 -8.13
C VAL A 9 15.44 -9.21 -8.02
N SER A 10 14.32 -9.45 -8.70
CA SER A 10 13.17 -8.55 -8.72
C SER A 10 11.87 -9.35 -8.57
N GLU A 11 10.92 -8.78 -7.84
CA GLU A 11 9.55 -9.27 -7.75
C GLU A 11 8.75 -9.01 -9.04
N PHE A 12 9.25 -8.17 -9.94
CA PHE A 12 8.61 -7.85 -11.22
C PHE A 12 9.12 -8.76 -12.32
N GLU A 13 8.25 -9.07 -13.28
CA GLU A 13 8.63 -9.90 -14.44
C GLU A 13 9.44 -9.09 -15.45
N THR A 14 9.20 -7.77 -15.55
CA THR A 14 9.86 -6.91 -16.54
C THR A 14 10.32 -5.58 -15.94
N VAL A 15 11.34 -5.00 -16.57
CA VAL A 15 11.84 -3.66 -16.21
C VAL A 15 10.77 -2.59 -16.39
N GLU A 16 9.90 -2.67 -17.39
CA GLU A 16 8.82 -1.70 -17.58
C GLU A 16 7.79 -1.77 -16.45
N GLN A 17 7.46 -2.95 -15.93
CA GLN A 17 6.58 -3.08 -14.76
C GLN A 17 7.22 -2.46 -13.52
N GLU A 18 8.49 -2.76 -13.28
CA GLU A 18 9.24 -2.18 -12.16
C GLU A 18 9.34 -0.65 -12.28
N ALA A 19 9.62 -0.13 -13.48
CA ALA A 19 9.69 1.30 -13.73
C ALA A 19 8.34 1.99 -13.47
N SER A 20 7.24 1.40 -13.97
CA SER A 20 5.89 1.92 -13.75
C SER A 20 5.52 1.90 -12.25
N TYR A 21 5.88 0.85 -11.52
CA TYR A 21 5.66 0.78 -10.08
C TYR A 21 6.46 1.85 -9.35
N ASN A 22 7.73 2.03 -9.70
CA ASN A 22 8.60 3.02 -9.08
C ASN A 22 8.12 4.46 -9.32
N GLU A 23 7.59 4.78 -10.51
CA GLU A 23 6.98 6.08 -10.78
C GLU A 23 5.74 6.33 -9.89
N TRP A 24 4.85 5.34 -9.80
CA TRP A 24 3.70 5.41 -8.91
C TRP A 24 4.10 5.55 -7.45
N LEU A 25 5.08 4.76 -6.98
CA LEU A 25 5.54 4.78 -5.60
C LEU A 25 6.13 6.14 -5.24
N LYS A 26 6.97 6.72 -6.11
CA LYS A 26 7.53 8.06 -5.92
C LYS A 26 6.44 9.11 -5.82
N ALA A 27 5.43 9.07 -6.70
CA ALA A 27 4.31 10.00 -6.65
C ALA A 27 3.50 9.85 -5.36
N LYS A 28 3.24 8.61 -4.92
CA LYS A 28 2.53 8.32 -3.67
C LYS A 28 3.30 8.82 -2.45
N VAL A 29 4.61 8.57 -2.38
CA VAL A 29 5.48 9.06 -1.29
C VAL A 29 5.51 10.59 -1.27
N ALA A 30 5.64 11.24 -2.42
CA ALA A 30 5.60 12.70 -2.48
C ALA A 30 4.27 13.26 -1.96
N ALA A 31 3.14 12.63 -2.31
CA ALA A 31 1.83 13.02 -1.79
C ALA A 31 1.72 12.78 -0.28
N SER A 32 2.25 11.68 0.25
CA SER A 32 2.28 11.40 1.69
C SER A 32 3.15 12.39 2.47
N LEU A 33 4.30 12.79 1.93
CA LEU A 33 5.18 13.79 2.56
C LEU A 33 4.61 15.21 2.50
N ALA A 34 3.76 15.49 1.51
CA ALA A 34 3.05 16.77 1.39
C ALA A 34 1.82 16.86 2.31
N ASP A 35 1.43 15.76 2.96
CA ASP A 35 0.33 15.75 3.92
C ASP A 35 0.69 16.54 5.17
N THR A 36 -0.12 17.55 5.49
CA THR A 36 0.10 18.43 6.64
C THR A 36 -0.53 17.91 7.93
N ARG A 37 -1.27 16.79 7.87
CA ARG A 37 -1.86 16.18 9.06
C ARG A 37 -0.75 15.67 9.99
N PRO A 38 -0.93 15.78 11.31
CA PRO A 38 0.04 15.23 12.25
C PRO A 38 0.09 13.70 12.13
N ASP A 39 1.26 13.13 12.41
CA ASP A 39 1.42 11.69 12.54
C ASP A 39 0.57 11.17 13.69
N ILE A 40 0.02 9.96 13.52
CA ILE A 40 -0.74 9.26 14.55
C ILE A 40 0.13 8.21 15.26
N PRO A 41 -0.01 8.03 16.59
CA PRO A 41 0.68 6.97 17.32
C PRO A 41 0.31 5.57 16.80
N HIS A 42 1.22 4.62 16.96
CA HIS A 42 0.98 3.23 16.55
C HIS A 42 -0.30 2.63 17.16
N ASP A 43 -0.54 2.87 18.45
CA ASP A 43 -1.72 2.34 19.15
C ASP A 43 -3.04 2.88 18.59
N GLU A 44 -3.04 4.12 18.11
CA GLU A 44 -4.21 4.76 17.49
C GLU A 44 -4.53 4.09 16.15
N VAL A 45 -3.52 3.83 15.30
CA VAL A 45 -3.68 3.06 14.05
C VAL A 45 -4.28 1.68 14.33
N MET A 46 -3.77 0.98 15.35
CA MET A 46 -4.25 -0.36 15.67
C MET A 46 -5.71 -0.34 16.17
N ALA A 47 -6.10 0.67 16.94
CA ALA A 47 -7.48 0.85 17.38
C ALA A 47 -8.42 1.09 16.18
N GLU A 48 -8.03 1.96 15.24
CA GLU A 48 -8.80 2.22 14.02
C GLU A 48 -8.97 0.96 13.16
N ILE A 49 -7.89 0.19 12.96
CA ILE A 49 -7.92 -1.05 12.18
C ILE A 49 -8.82 -2.10 12.83
N ASN A 50 -8.73 -2.29 14.15
CA ASN A 50 -9.58 -3.25 14.86
C ASN A 50 -11.07 -2.89 14.70
N ALA A 51 -11.42 -1.60 14.88
CA ALA A 51 -12.78 -1.13 14.69
C ALA A 51 -13.28 -1.36 13.25
N LEU A 52 -12.43 -1.18 12.24
CA LEU A 52 -12.78 -1.45 10.84
C LEU A 52 -13.01 -2.95 10.60
N ILE A 53 -12.17 -3.82 11.15
CA ILE A 53 -12.32 -5.28 11.05
C ILE A 53 -13.63 -5.72 11.68
N ASP A 54 -13.96 -5.23 12.88
CA ASP A 54 -15.21 -5.55 13.58
C ASP A 54 -16.43 -5.15 12.74
N GLN A 55 -16.40 -3.97 12.09
CA GLN A 55 -17.45 -3.53 11.20
C GLN A 55 -17.61 -4.45 9.98
N ILE A 56 -16.50 -4.84 9.34
CA ILE A 56 -16.51 -5.74 8.18
C ILE A 56 -17.05 -7.12 8.58
N VAL A 57 -16.65 -7.64 9.74
CA VAL A 57 -17.11 -8.94 10.26
C VAL A 57 -18.59 -8.90 10.62
N ALA A 58 -19.05 -7.84 11.29
CA ALA A 58 -20.47 -7.65 11.62
C ALA A 58 -21.33 -7.58 10.35
N GLY A 59 -20.93 -6.76 9.36
CA GLY A 59 -21.66 -6.63 8.09
C GLY A 59 -21.66 -7.91 7.25
N LYS A 60 -20.69 -8.81 7.45
CA LYS A 60 -20.64 -10.12 6.78
C LYS A 60 -21.59 -11.16 7.41
N GLY A 61 -22.05 -10.94 8.65
CA GLY A 61 -23.06 -11.77 9.32
C GLY A 61 -24.51 -11.37 9.02
N GLU A 62 -24.72 -10.25 8.33
CA GLU A 62 -26.03 -9.73 7.93
C GLU A 62 -26.42 -10.11 6.49
N CYS A 63 -25.58 -10.89 5.79
CA CYS A 63 -25.87 -11.50 4.49
C CYS A 63 -26.27 -12.98 4.59
#